data_AF-A0A845SX31-F1
#
_entry.id   AF-A0A845SX31-F1
#
_cell.length_a   1.000
_cell.length_b   1.000
_cell.length_c   1.000
_cell.angle_alpha   90.00
_cell.angle_beta   90.00
_cell.angle_gamma   90.00
#
_symmetry.space_group_name_H-M   'P 1'
#
loop_
_entity.id
_entity.type
_entity.pdbx_description
1 polymer ?
#
loop_
_entity_poly.entity_id
_entity_poly.type
_entity_poly.pdbx_seq_one_letter_code
_entity_poly.pdbx_strand_id
1 'polypeptide(L)'
;MPKSTICGCFFFKASHAQELVEVKTAQLILVEVVKILQLTGQQFQNFSANLLRDMPFLIPNKHLTGYDKGVTRCLLVTTRGRRDGILVDCQGYNYARYSCYVPEKRSLDLRDVPVDHYDLKLRQPRSQRER
;
A
#
# COMPACT_ATOMS: atom_id res chain seq x y z
N MET A 1 -9.08 -1.07 -15.59
CA MET A 1 -9.29 -1.63 -14.24
C MET A 1 -10.55 -1.02 -13.64
N PRO A 2 -11.25 -1.72 -12.75
CA PRO A 2 -12.42 -1.16 -12.06
C PRO A 2 -12.04 0.07 -11.22
N LYS A 3 -12.98 1.01 -11.09
CA LYS A 3 -12.83 2.23 -10.30
C LYS A 3 -13.77 2.20 -9.11
N SER A 4 -13.30 2.68 -7.97
CA SER A 4 -14.05 2.70 -6.71
C SER A 4 -14.10 4.11 -6.15
N THR A 5 -15.25 4.51 -5.62
CA THR A 5 -15.38 5.75 -4.87
C THR A 5 -15.33 5.43 -3.38
N ILE A 6 -14.34 5.95 -2.67
CA ILE A 6 -14.19 5.73 -1.23
C ILE A 6 -14.12 7.06 -0.48
N CYS A 7 -14.50 7.04 0.80
CA CYS A 7 -14.30 8.16 1.70
C CYS A 7 -12.89 8.05 2.31
N GLY A 8 -12.02 9.01 2.01
CA GLY A 8 -10.65 9.02 2.51
C GLY A 8 -9.83 10.16 1.90
N CYS A 9 -8.55 10.21 2.23
CA CYS A 9 -7.61 11.15 1.62
C CYS A 9 -6.22 10.50 1.49
N PHE A 10 -5.49 10.88 0.46
CA PHE A 10 -4.09 10.50 0.30
C PHE A 10 -3.21 11.52 1.00
N PHE A 11 -2.40 11.04 1.94
CA PHE A 11 -1.42 11.85 2.64
C PHE A 11 -0.10 11.80 1.88
N PHE A 12 0.47 12.97 1.63
CA PHE A 12 1.81 13.07 1.06
C PHE A 12 2.85 12.77 2.13
N LYS A 13 3.68 11.77 1.88
CA LYS A 13 4.83 11.39 2.72
C LYS A 13 4.49 11.16 4.20
N ALA A 14 3.34 10.53 4.47
CA ALA A 14 3.05 10.05 5.82
C ALA A 14 4.15 9.09 6.28
N SER A 15 4.59 9.21 7.53
CA SER A 15 5.72 8.40 8.02
C SER A 15 5.29 6.99 8.42
N HIS A 16 4.06 6.86 8.95
CA HIS A 16 3.46 5.61 9.40
C HIS A 16 1.92 5.65 9.24
N ALA A 17 1.29 4.48 9.33
CA ALA A 17 -0.14 4.31 9.02
C ALA A 17 -1.08 4.97 10.02
N GLN A 18 -0.67 5.17 11.28
CA GLN A 18 -1.51 5.81 12.29
C GLN A 18 -1.85 7.27 11.92
N GLU A 19 -0.94 7.99 11.24
CA GLU A 19 -1.22 9.33 10.69
C GLU A 19 -2.38 9.33 9.68
N LEU A 20 -2.60 8.20 8.99
CA LEU A 20 -3.64 8.05 7.97
C LEU A 20 -5.03 7.81 8.58
N VAL A 21 -5.09 7.36 9.84
CA VAL A 21 -6.33 7.01 10.54
C VAL A 21 -6.95 8.23 11.23
N GLU A 22 -6.16 9.26 11.52
CA GLU A 22 -6.62 10.53 12.07
C GLU A 22 -7.28 11.40 10.98
N VAL A 23 -8.39 10.91 10.43
CA VAL A 23 -9.06 11.50 9.28
C VAL A 23 -9.88 12.73 9.70
N LYS A 24 -9.24 13.88 9.85
CA LYS A 24 -9.91 15.19 9.99
C LYS A 24 -10.42 15.77 8.66
N THR A 25 -10.05 15.16 7.52
CA THR A 25 -10.27 15.72 6.17
C THR A 25 -10.69 14.63 5.17
N ALA A 26 -11.61 13.75 5.56
CA ALA A 26 -12.13 12.71 4.67
C ALA A 26 -12.93 13.36 3.53
N GLN A 27 -12.67 12.97 2.29
CA GLN A 27 -13.46 13.37 1.13
C GLN A 27 -13.75 12.15 0.25
N LEU A 28 -14.71 12.27 -0.66
CA LEU A 28 -14.92 11.22 -1.66
C LEU A 28 -13.82 11.30 -2.71
N ILE A 29 -13.05 10.23 -2.84
CA ILE A 29 -11.98 10.09 -3.82
C ILE A 29 -12.28 8.93 -4.76
N LEU A 30 -11.90 9.09 -6.03
CA LEU A 30 -12.01 8.04 -7.04
C LEU A 30 -10.67 7.35 -7.19
N VAL A 31 -10.63 6.04 -6.95
CA VAL A 31 -9.42 5.23 -6.99
C VAL A 31 -9.53 4.09 -7.98
N GLU A 32 -8.41 3.74 -8.59
CA GLU A 32 -8.25 2.61 -9.49
C GLU A 32 -7.14 1.70 -8.93
N VAL A 33 -7.51 0.55 -8.38
CA VAL A 33 -6.53 -0.38 -7.82
C VAL A 33 -5.95 -1.20 -8.96
N VAL A 34 -4.67 -0.97 -9.27
CA VAL A 34 -3.99 -1.63 -10.40
C VAL A 34 -3.43 -2.99 -10.04
N LYS A 35 -3.14 -3.22 -8.74
CA LYS A 35 -2.62 -4.48 -8.21
C LYS A 35 -2.78 -4.58 -6.69
N ILE A 36 -2.97 -5.79 -6.19
CA ILE A 36 -3.00 -6.12 -4.76
C ILE A 36 -1.66 -6.77 -4.38
N LEU A 37 -0.99 -6.22 -3.37
CA LEU A 37 0.24 -6.78 -2.81
C LEU A 37 -0.08 -7.39 -1.45
N GLN A 38 -0.15 -8.72 -1.38
CA GLN A 38 -0.42 -9.44 -0.15
C GLN A 38 0.88 -9.77 0.57
N LEU A 39 1.07 -9.20 1.75
CA LEU A 39 2.22 -9.42 2.61
C LEU A 39 1.90 -10.41 3.74
N THR A 40 2.94 -10.91 4.40
CA THR A 40 2.78 -11.54 5.72
C THR A 40 2.36 -10.51 6.78
N GLY A 41 1.79 -10.96 7.89
CA GLY A 41 1.40 -10.08 9.00
C GLY A 41 2.57 -9.21 9.51
N GLN A 42 3.75 -9.81 9.67
CA GLN A 42 4.95 -9.13 10.14
C GLN A 42 5.48 -8.10 9.12
N GLN A 43 5.47 -8.43 7.83
CA GLN A 43 5.87 -7.50 6.78
C GLN A 43 4.93 -6.31 6.69
N PHE A 44 3.62 -6.55 6.79
CA PHE A 44 2.63 -5.48 6.79
C PHE A 44 2.79 -4.57 8.02
N GLN A 45 2.97 -5.13 9.22
CA GLN A 45 3.24 -4.32 10.42
C GLN A 45 4.48 -3.43 10.24
N ASN A 46 5.58 -4.00 9.72
CA ASN A 46 6.81 -3.26 9.46
C ASN A 46 6.64 -2.19 8.37
N PHE A 47 5.87 -2.47 7.32
CA PHE A 47 5.53 -1.50 6.27
C PHE A 47 4.68 -0.36 6.83
N SER A 48 3.60 -0.68 7.55
CA SER A 48 2.70 0.29 8.17
C SER A 48 3.41 1.20 9.17
N ALA A 49 4.46 0.73 9.84
CA ALA A 49 5.27 1.56 10.72
C ALA A 49 6.35 2.40 10.00
N ASN A 50 6.61 2.14 8.71
CA ASN A 50 7.73 2.74 7.97
C ASN A 50 7.36 3.02 6.50
N LEU A 51 6.34 3.85 6.25
CA LEU A 51 5.81 4.10 4.90
C LEU A 51 6.80 4.80 3.96
N LEU A 52 7.73 5.58 4.52
CA LEU A 52 8.78 6.30 3.78
C LEU A 52 10.04 5.48 3.51
N ARG A 53 10.13 4.26 4.05
CA ARG A 53 11.28 3.39 3.78
C ARG A 53 11.10 2.68 2.45
N ASP A 54 12.19 2.53 1.71
CA ASP A 54 12.20 1.74 0.49
C ASP A 54 11.75 0.30 0.76
N MET A 55 10.76 -0.16 -0.01
CA MET A 55 10.17 -1.49 0.12
C MET A 55 10.42 -2.29 -1.16
N PRO A 56 11.05 -3.48 -1.08
CA PRO A 56 11.35 -4.31 -2.25
C PRO A 56 10.13 -4.64 -3.10
N PHE A 57 8.95 -4.80 -2.49
CA PHE A 57 7.70 -5.12 -3.20
C PHE A 57 7.11 -3.92 -3.97
N LEU A 58 7.54 -2.68 -3.69
CA LEU A 58 7.09 -1.50 -4.42
C LEU A 58 7.94 -1.25 -5.68
N ILE A 59 9.22 -1.65 -5.67
CA ILE A 59 10.16 -1.42 -6.79
C ILE A 59 9.60 -1.87 -8.16
N PRO A 60 9.08 -3.11 -8.33
CA PRO A 60 8.54 -3.53 -9.62
C PRO A 60 7.20 -2.88 -9.98
N ASN A 61 6.53 -2.22 -9.03
CA ASN A 61 5.16 -1.71 -9.16
C ASN A 61 5.07 -0.18 -9.18
N LYS A 62 6.18 0.53 -8.91
CA LYS A 62 6.20 1.98 -8.67
C LYS A 62 5.77 2.85 -9.85
N HIS A 63 5.82 2.32 -11.06
CA HIS A 63 5.41 3.02 -12.29
C HIS A 63 3.96 2.69 -12.70
N LEU A 64 3.26 1.82 -11.96
CA LEU A 64 1.86 1.48 -12.21
C LEU A 64 0.89 2.49 -11.58
N THR A 65 1.40 3.36 -10.69
CA THR A 65 0.59 4.29 -9.90
C THR A 65 0.73 5.73 -10.40
N GLY A 66 -0.21 6.57 -10.02
CA GLY A 66 -0.18 8.00 -10.30
C GLY A 66 -1.58 8.60 -10.26
N TYR A 67 -1.67 9.90 -10.53
CA TYR A 67 -2.94 10.61 -10.60
C TYR A 67 -3.21 11.08 -12.03
N ASP A 68 -4.37 10.74 -12.58
CA ASP A 68 -4.80 11.16 -13.91
C ASP A 68 -6.30 11.45 -13.93
N LYS A 69 -6.69 12.61 -14.47
CA LYS A 69 -8.10 13.04 -14.67
C LYS A 69 -9.03 12.79 -13.48
N GLY A 70 -8.60 13.11 -12.26
CA GLY A 70 -9.44 12.93 -11.07
C GLY A 70 -9.38 11.53 -10.44
N VAL A 71 -8.63 10.61 -11.02
CA VAL A 71 -8.51 9.21 -10.56
C VAL A 71 -7.10 8.96 -10.03
N THR A 72 -6.99 8.44 -8.81
CA THR A 72 -5.73 7.94 -8.27
C THR A 72 -5.57 6.47 -8.62
N ARG A 73 -4.61 6.14 -9.50
CA ARG A 73 -4.13 4.77 -9.71
C ARG A 73 -3.20 4.38 -8.56
N CYS A 74 -3.53 3.31 -7.85
CA CYS A 74 -2.82 2.91 -6.64
C CYS A 74 -2.69 1.40 -6.50
N LEU A 75 -1.75 0.98 -5.66
CA LEU A 75 -1.60 -0.39 -5.19
C LEU A 75 -2.40 -0.57 -3.91
N LEU A 76 -3.00 -1.74 -3.70
CA LEU A 76 -3.55 -2.12 -2.40
C LEU A 76 -2.55 -3.02 -1.67
N VAL A 77 -1.92 -2.53 -0.61
CA VAL A 77 -1.07 -3.33 0.27
C VAL A 77 -1.91 -3.84 1.44
N THR A 78 -1.95 -5.16 1.63
CA THR A 78 -2.78 -5.81 2.67
C THR A 78 -2.17 -7.15 3.09
N THR A 79 -2.82 -7.90 3.97
CA THR A 79 -2.46 -9.29 4.30
C THR A 79 -3.60 -10.24 4.00
N ARG A 80 -3.27 -11.53 3.91
CA ARG A 80 -4.29 -12.58 3.86
C ARG A 80 -5.15 -12.52 5.15
N GLY A 81 -6.47 -12.59 5.01
CA GLY A 81 -7.42 -12.60 6.12
C GLY A 81 -7.75 -11.23 6.74
N ARG A 82 -6.98 -10.17 6.46
CA ARG A 82 -7.31 -8.80 6.92
C ARG A 82 -8.39 -8.16 6.07
N ARG A 83 -9.20 -7.30 6.68
CA ARG A 83 -10.23 -6.49 5.99
C ARG A 83 -9.70 -5.12 5.61
N ASP A 84 -8.73 -4.60 6.35
CA ASP A 84 -8.07 -3.33 6.11
C ASP A 84 -6.91 -3.44 5.11
N GLY A 85 -6.45 -2.28 4.67
CA GLY A 85 -5.27 -2.15 3.83
C GLY A 85 -4.83 -0.70 3.70
N ILE A 86 -3.73 -0.52 2.98
CA ILE A 86 -3.18 0.80 2.66
C ILE A 86 -3.11 0.91 1.15
N LEU A 87 -3.77 1.92 0.60
CA LEU A 87 -3.58 2.33 -0.79
C LEU A 87 -2.28 3.10 -0.91
N VAL A 88 -1.51 2.79 -1.94
CA VAL A 88 -0.19 3.38 -2.18
C VAL A 88 -0.11 3.92 -3.60
N ASP A 89 0.22 5.20 -3.73
CA ASP A 89 0.71 5.79 -4.96
C ASP A 89 2.20 6.15 -4.79
N CYS A 90 3.05 5.44 -5.53
CA CYS A 90 4.50 5.55 -5.52
C CYS A 90 5.03 6.72 -6.37
N GLN A 91 4.39 7.02 -7.50
CA GLN A 91 4.87 7.98 -8.52
C GLN A 91 6.35 7.79 -8.89
N GLY A 92 6.78 6.53 -9.10
CA GLY A 92 8.16 6.20 -9.49
C GLY A 92 9.16 6.04 -8.33
N TYR A 93 8.74 6.26 -7.07
CA TYR A 93 9.58 6.03 -5.89
C TYR A 93 9.43 4.61 -5.33
N ASN A 94 10.43 4.17 -4.57
CA ASN A 94 10.46 2.82 -3.97
C ASN A 94 9.72 2.75 -2.62
N TYR A 95 9.05 3.82 -2.21
CA TYR A 95 8.32 3.96 -0.94
C TYR A 95 6.89 4.47 -1.21
N ALA A 96 6.04 4.52 -0.16
CA ALA A 96 4.67 4.98 -0.27
C ALA A 96 4.59 6.53 -0.25
N ARG A 97 4.87 7.16 -1.39
CA ARG A 97 4.91 8.63 -1.51
C ARG A 97 3.57 9.28 -1.17
N TYR A 98 2.48 8.69 -1.64
CA TYR A 98 1.13 9.02 -1.22
C TYR A 98 0.47 7.77 -0.67
N SER A 99 -0.19 7.88 0.48
CA SER A 99 -0.85 6.75 1.12
C SER A 99 -2.21 7.10 1.69
N CYS A 100 -3.13 6.13 1.63
CA CYS A 100 -4.49 6.27 2.16
C CYS A 100 -4.86 4.98 2.90
N TYR A 101 -5.33 5.11 4.14
CA TYR A 101 -5.80 3.96 4.90
C TYR A 101 -7.22 3.57 4.47
N VAL A 102 -7.43 2.29 4.22
CA VAL A 102 -8.74 1.72 3.86
C VAL A 102 -9.16 0.76 4.97
N PRO A 103 -10.18 1.09 5.78
CA PRO A 103 -10.61 0.23 6.87
C PRO A 103 -11.32 -1.04 6.38
N GLU A 104 -11.96 -0.98 5.22
CA GLU A 104 -12.70 -2.10 4.63
C GLU A 104 -12.43 -2.20 3.13
N LYS A 105 -11.62 -3.18 2.74
CA LYS A 105 -11.27 -3.45 1.33
C LYS A 105 -12.46 -3.83 0.47
N ARG A 106 -13.58 -4.29 1.07
CA ARG A 106 -14.83 -4.55 0.33
C ARG A 106 -15.47 -3.27 -0.23
N SER A 107 -15.06 -2.09 0.25
CA SER A 107 -15.44 -0.82 -0.38
C SER A 107 -14.79 -0.59 -1.75
N LEU A 108 -13.80 -1.41 -2.10
CA LEU A 108 -13.10 -1.36 -3.38
C LEU A 108 -13.66 -2.45 -4.30
N ASP A 109 -13.89 -2.08 -5.56
CA ASP A 109 -14.09 -3.02 -6.65
C ASP A 109 -12.73 -3.61 -7.04
N LEU A 110 -12.49 -4.84 -6.58
CA LEU A 110 -11.25 -5.58 -6.77
C LEU A 110 -11.42 -6.73 -7.80
N ARG A 111 -12.49 -6.70 -8.59
CA ARG A 111 -12.72 -7.71 -9.64
C ARG A 111 -11.58 -7.65 -10.67
N ASP A 112 -11.02 -8.82 -10.98
CA ASP A 112 -9.94 -8.99 -11.96
C ASP A 112 -8.63 -8.23 -11.65
N VAL A 113 -8.48 -7.70 -10.43
CA VAL A 113 -7.24 -7.05 -10.02
C VAL A 113 -6.19 -8.13 -9.71
N PRO A 114 -5.01 -8.08 -10.35
CA PRO A 114 -3.96 -9.07 -10.11
C PRO A 114 -3.47 -9.01 -8.66
N VAL A 115 -3.16 -10.19 -8.10
CA VAL A 115 -2.68 -10.35 -6.73
C VAL A 115 -1.27 -10.92 -6.75
N ASP A 116 -0.31 -10.18 -6.17
CA ASP A 116 1.04 -10.67 -5.93
C ASP A 116 1.17 -11.03 -4.43
N HIS A 117 1.63 -12.24 -4.15
CA HIS A 117 1.90 -12.71 -2.79
C HIS A 117 3.38 -12.56 -2.49
N TYR A 118 3.71 -11.75 -1.48
CA TYR A 118 5.06 -11.57 -1.01
C TYR A 118 5.27 -12.30 0.31
N ASP A 119 6.23 -13.22 0.29
CA ASP A 119 6.89 -13.73 1.48
C ASP A 119 8.38 -13.42 1.37
N LEU A 120 8.71 -12.13 1.51
CA LEU A 120 10.08 -11.68 1.63
C LEU A 120 10.71 -12.38 2.85
N LYS A 121 11.50 -13.43 2.60
CA LYS A 121 12.35 -14.04 3.61
C LYS A 121 13.15 -12.91 4.26
N LEU A 122 12.81 -12.56 5.50
CA LEU A 122 13.66 -11.69 6.32
C LEU A 122 15.05 -12.33 6.27
N ARG A 123 16.03 -11.66 5.67
CA ARG A 123 17.40 -12.14 5.67
C ARG A 123 17.75 -12.42 7.13
N GLN A 124 17.99 -13.70 7.47
CA GLN A 124 18.54 -14.04 8.76
C GLN A 124 19.83 -13.24 8.94
N PRO A 125 20.09 -12.64 10.12
CA PRO A 125 21.38 -12.05 10.37
C PRO A 125 22.43 -13.15 10.16
N ARG A 126 23.38 -12.90 9.24
CA ARG A 126 24.54 -13.76 9.11
C ARG A 126 25.28 -13.66 10.44
N SER A 127 25.12 -14.67 11.29
CA SER A 127 26.03 -14.88 12.40
C SER A 127 27.39 -15.22 11.78
N GLN A 128 28.22 -14.20 11.57
CA GLN A 128 29.64 -14.41 11.39
C GLN A 128 30.17 -15.02 12.70
N ARG A 129 30.23 -16.35 12.73
CA ARG A 129 31.25 -17.06 13.50
C ARG A 129 32.37 -17.35 12.52
N GLU A 130 33.30 -16.42 12.39
CA GLU A 130 34.65 -16.77 11.96
C GLU A 130 35.39 -17.21 13.23
N ARG A 131 35.84 -18.47 13.18
CA ARG A 131 36.73 -19.11 14.15
C ARG A 131 38.16 -18.83 13.74
#